data_AF-A0A2N2AGG6-F1
#
_entry.id   AF-A0A2N2AGG6-F1
#
_cell.length_a   1.000
_cell.length_b   1.000
_cell.length_c   1.000
_cell.angle_alpha   90.00
_cell.angle_beta   90.00
_cell.angle_gamma   90.00
#
_symmetry.space_group_name_H-M   'P 1'
#
loop_
_entity.id
_entity.type
_entity.pdbx_description
1 polymer ?
#
loop_
_entity_poly.entity_id
_entity_poly.type
_entity_poly.pdbx_seq_one_letter_code
_entity_poly.pdbx_strand_id
1 'polypeptide(L)'
;MASWVKGLLTVLICSLLAPGFLALLNLIFGAPVDYWVALLVGGIFGLAYGLEAGILTIYALDTFKGWVCLLADMTWSLPNTIFGFVFGNIVYLFFGVPSRANSAGQCWISYRARGSSGFGVSTLQVLGTVNIGGAGQHERMHLLQTRAFGPLYLPIFAANYVVNFLIQVVWTFTVGGLLWLLKVRTKPYFSPPSRSVVSGFFGWIYYANLFELWAYASGNP
;
A
#
# COMPACT_ATOMS: atom_id res chain seq x y z
N MET A 1 1.85 7.48 27.39
CA MET A 1 0.85 8.44 26.86
C MET A 1 -0.49 7.73 26.69
N ALA A 2 -1.60 8.32 27.13
CA ALA A 2 -2.93 7.71 27.01
C ALA A 2 -3.39 7.61 25.54
N SER A 3 -4.17 6.59 25.19
CA SER A 3 -4.57 6.30 23.80
C SER A 3 -5.38 7.42 23.15
N TRP A 4 -6.23 8.11 23.91
CA TRP A 4 -6.99 9.26 23.39
C TRP A 4 -6.09 10.46 23.07
N VAL A 5 -5.01 10.67 23.85
CA VAL A 5 -4.00 11.70 23.57
C VAL A 5 -3.24 11.36 22.29
N LYS A 6 -2.83 10.09 22.12
CA LYS A 6 -2.18 9.62 20.87
C LYS A 6 -3.08 9.86 19.66
N GLY A 7 -4.37 9.54 19.79
CA GLY A 7 -5.37 9.76 18.75
C GLY A 7 -5.54 11.23 18.39
N LEU A 8 -5.72 12.10 19.40
CA LEU A 8 -5.86 13.55 19.20
C LEU A 8 -4.61 14.15 18.53
N LEU A 9 -3.42 13.80 19.00
CA LEU A 9 -2.17 14.26 18.39
C LEU A 9 -2.05 13.80 16.94
N THR A 10 -2.42 12.56 16.63
CA THR A 10 -2.44 12.05 15.26
C THR A 10 -3.35 12.90 14.38
N VAL A 11 -4.58 13.20 14.81
CA VAL A 11 -5.52 14.04 14.06
C VAL A 11 -4.94 15.42 13.78
N LEU A 12 -4.41 16.09 14.82
CA LEU A 12 -3.86 17.44 14.71
C LEU A 12 -2.65 17.47 13.78
N ILE A 13 -1.73 16.52 13.96
CA ILE A 13 -0.50 16.46 13.16
C ILE A 13 -0.82 16.16 11.70
N CYS A 14 -1.68 15.17 11.40
CA CYS A 14 -2.07 14.87 10.02
C CYS A 14 -2.77 16.06 9.34
N SER A 15 -3.68 16.73 10.06
CA SER A 15 -4.40 17.91 9.57
C SER A 15 -3.49 19.09 9.24
N LEU A 16 -2.33 19.19 9.87
CA LEU A 16 -1.38 20.28 9.67
C LEU A 16 -0.24 19.91 8.71
N LEU A 17 0.36 18.72 8.88
CA LEU A 17 1.52 18.30 8.09
C LEU A 17 1.17 18.02 6.64
N ALA A 18 0.05 17.37 6.34
CA ALA A 18 -0.32 17.08 4.95
C ALA A 18 -0.46 18.37 4.11
N PRO A 19 -1.28 19.37 4.49
CA PRO A 19 -1.36 20.62 3.73
C PRO A 19 -0.07 21.44 3.80
N GLY A 20 0.61 21.48 4.95
CA GLY A 20 1.88 22.20 5.10
C GLY A 20 2.97 21.65 4.19
N PHE A 21 3.05 20.33 4.04
CA PHE A 21 3.99 19.67 3.15
C PHE A 21 3.67 19.96 1.68
N LEU A 22 2.40 19.86 1.26
CA LEU A 22 2.01 20.20 -0.11
C LEU A 22 2.27 21.67 -0.45
N ALA A 23 1.99 22.58 0.50
CA ALA A 23 2.32 24.00 0.36
C ALA A 23 3.84 24.21 0.21
N LEU A 24 4.66 23.50 0.99
CA LEU A 24 6.11 23.54 0.89
C LEU A 24 6.61 23.03 -0.47
N LEU A 25 6.07 21.93 -0.99
CA LEU A 25 6.40 21.45 -2.33
C LEU A 25 6.05 22.51 -3.39
N ASN A 26 4.92 23.18 -3.23
CA ASN A 26 4.54 24.27 -4.12
C ASN A 26 5.57 25.41 -4.11
N LEU A 27 6.07 25.80 -2.94
CA LEU A 27 7.12 26.83 -2.85
C LEU A 27 8.44 26.37 -3.50
N ILE A 28 8.82 25.11 -3.31
CA ILE A 28 10.08 24.55 -3.84
C ILE A 28 10.05 24.41 -5.37
N PHE A 29 8.93 23.95 -5.93
CA PHE A 29 8.82 23.62 -7.35
C PHE A 29 8.15 24.71 -8.20
N GLY A 30 7.89 25.90 -7.64
CA GLY A 30 7.33 27.03 -8.39
C GLY A 30 5.84 26.90 -8.70
N ALA A 31 5.05 26.43 -7.73
CA ALA A 31 3.60 26.24 -7.77
C ALA A 31 3.10 25.31 -8.90
N PRO A 32 3.52 24.03 -8.94
CA PRO A 32 2.95 23.02 -9.84
C PRO A 32 1.44 22.85 -9.68
N VAL A 33 0.87 23.22 -8.53
CA VAL A 33 -0.56 23.24 -8.24
C VAL A 33 -0.90 24.57 -7.57
N ASP A 34 -2.12 25.07 -7.79
CA ASP A 34 -2.62 26.25 -7.06
C ASP A 34 -2.45 26.07 -5.53
N TYR A 35 -1.99 27.13 -4.87
CA TYR A 35 -1.65 27.09 -3.45
C TYR A 35 -2.86 26.76 -2.56
N TRP A 36 -4.02 27.33 -2.87
CA TRP A 36 -5.25 27.10 -2.11
C TRP A 36 -5.79 25.70 -2.36
N VAL A 37 -5.67 25.19 -3.59
CA VAL A 37 -6.00 23.80 -3.91
C VAL A 37 -5.12 22.85 -3.11
N ALA A 38 -3.81 23.07 -3.04
CA ALA A 38 -2.89 22.24 -2.26
C ALA A 38 -3.23 22.21 -0.76
N LEU A 39 -3.53 23.38 -0.18
CA LEU A 39 -3.97 23.48 1.21
C LEU A 39 -5.32 22.79 1.46
N LEU A 40 -6.29 22.98 0.57
CA LEU A 40 -7.62 22.40 0.71
C LEU A 40 -7.56 20.87 0.59
N VAL A 41 -6.90 20.36 -0.45
CA VAL A 41 -6.73 18.92 -0.68
C VAL A 41 -5.95 18.28 0.46
N GLY A 42 -4.80 18.88 0.83
CA GLY A 42 -4.00 18.40 1.96
C GLY A 42 -4.76 18.44 3.28
N GLY A 43 -5.56 19.48 3.52
CA GLY A 43 -6.36 19.64 4.74
C GLY A 43 -7.48 18.61 4.83
N ILE A 44 -8.24 18.39 3.76
CA ILE A 44 -9.30 17.39 3.71
C ILE A 44 -8.73 15.99 3.93
N PHE A 45 -7.69 15.61 3.18
CA PHE A 45 -7.09 14.28 3.32
C PHE A 45 -6.37 14.10 4.66
N GLY A 46 -5.62 15.11 5.12
CA GLY A 46 -4.93 15.10 6.40
C GLY A 46 -5.91 14.94 7.57
N LEU A 47 -7.05 15.65 7.54
CA LEU A 47 -8.09 15.52 8.54
C LEU A 47 -8.77 14.14 8.47
N ALA A 48 -9.25 13.72 7.30
CA ALA A 48 -9.98 12.47 7.15
C ALA A 48 -9.12 11.25 7.51
N TYR A 49 -7.89 11.20 7.01
CA TYR A 49 -6.92 10.18 7.38
C TYR A 49 -6.56 10.28 8.87
N GLY A 50 -6.31 11.49 9.38
CA GLY A 50 -5.98 11.74 10.78
C GLY A 50 -7.06 11.24 11.74
N LEU A 51 -8.33 11.43 11.40
CA LEU A 51 -9.48 10.91 12.16
C LEU A 51 -9.47 9.38 12.20
N GLU A 52 -9.36 8.71 11.06
CA GLU A 52 -9.33 7.24 11.03
C GLU A 52 -8.10 6.70 11.77
N ALA A 53 -6.91 7.20 11.44
CA ALA A 53 -5.64 6.82 12.06
C ALA A 53 -5.63 7.09 13.58
N GLY A 54 -6.26 8.18 14.01
CA GLY A 54 -6.39 8.59 15.39
C GLY A 54 -7.36 7.71 16.19
N ILE A 55 -8.55 7.42 15.63
CA ILE A 55 -9.54 6.50 16.22
C ILE A 55 -8.94 5.10 16.39
N LEU A 56 -8.21 4.63 15.37
CA LEU A 56 -7.55 3.33 15.36
C LEU A 56 -6.22 3.35 16.14
N THR A 57 -5.75 4.51 16.57
CA THR A 57 -4.50 4.70 17.33
C THR A 57 -3.29 4.03 16.69
N ILE A 58 -3.12 4.22 15.38
CA ILE A 58 -2.16 3.42 14.60
C ILE A 58 -0.70 3.74 14.92
N TYR A 59 -0.39 4.97 15.32
CA TYR A 59 0.97 5.39 15.66
C TYR A 59 1.26 5.21 17.15
N ALA A 60 2.34 4.48 17.47
CA ALA A 60 2.86 4.34 18.83
C ALA A 60 3.70 5.57 19.21
N LEU A 61 3.03 6.71 19.50
CA LEU A 61 3.67 8.02 19.80
C LEU A 61 4.41 8.09 21.15
N ASP A 62 4.50 6.97 21.85
CA ASP A 62 5.42 6.74 22.97
C ASP A 62 6.79 6.20 22.52
N THR A 63 6.95 5.90 21.23
CA THR A 63 8.20 5.39 20.66
C THR A 63 8.70 6.30 19.54
N PHE A 64 10.02 6.42 19.41
CA PHE A 64 10.64 7.13 18.29
C PHE A 64 10.16 6.60 16.94
N LYS A 65 10.02 5.27 16.80
CA LYS A 65 9.51 4.61 15.59
C LYS A 65 8.13 5.12 15.19
N GLY A 66 7.21 5.29 16.15
CA GLY A 66 5.85 5.78 15.87
C GLY A 66 5.85 7.21 15.32
N TRP A 67 6.72 8.08 15.85
CA TRP A 67 6.92 9.43 15.33
C TRP A 67 7.49 9.43 13.92
N VAL A 68 8.53 8.64 13.67
CA VAL A 68 9.13 8.51 12.33
C VAL A 68 8.10 8.03 11.31
N CYS A 69 7.27 7.05 11.67
CA CYS A 69 6.22 6.57 10.77
C CYS A 69 5.20 7.65 10.43
N LEU A 70 4.69 8.38 11.43
CA LEU A 70 3.74 9.48 11.22
C LEU A 70 4.32 10.57 10.31
N LEU A 71 5.57 10.97 10.56
CA LEU A 71 6.23 11.98 9.76
C LEU A 71 6.45 11.50 8.33
N ALA A 72 6.93 10.26 8.14
CA ALA A 72 7.13 9.69 6.81
C ALA A 72 5.80 9.60 6.02
N ASP A 73 4.74 9.14 6.67
CA ASP A 73 3.44 8.94 6.04
C ASP A 73 2.76 10.27 5.65
N MET A 74 3.00 11.35 6.41
CA MET A 74 2.45 12.69 6.17
C MET A 74 3.37 13.63 5.38
N THR A 75 4.54 13.16 4.94
CA THR A 75 5.49 13.93 4.11
C THR A 75 5.93 13.11 2.90
N TRP A 76 7.09 12.47 2.98
CA TRP A 76 7.72 11.72 1.90
C TRP A 76 6.80 10.67 1.27
N SER A 77 6.08 9.89 2.08
CA SER A 77 5.17 8.84 1.61
C SER A 77 3.71 9.31 1.48
N LEU A 78 3.43 10.62 1.58
CA LEU A 78 2.07 11.17 1.53
C LEU A 78 1.26 10.69 0.30
N PRO A 79 1.80 10.63 -0.93
CA PRO A 79 1.05 10.11 -2.08
C PRO A 79 0.58 8.66 -1.88
N ASN A 80 1.43 7.81 -1.30
CA ASN A 80 1.07 6.41 -1.03
C ASN A 80 0.03 6.33 0.08
N THR A 81 0.17 7.15 1.13
CA THR A 81 -0.78 7.22 2.24
C THR A 81 -2.16 7.60 1.74
N ILE A 82 -2.26 8.65 0.91
CA ILE A 82 -3.52 9.09 0.30
C ILE A 82 -4.10 7.97 -0.58
N PHE A 83 -3.29 7.37 -1.45
CA PHE A 83 -3.74 6.28 -2.31
C PHE A 83 -4.29 5.10 -1.50
N GLY A 84 -3.55 4.65 -0.48
CA GLY A 84 -3.97 3.59 0.42
C GLY A 84 -5.26 3.92 1.16
N PHE A 85 -5.36 5.14 1.69
CA PHE A 85 -6.55 5.63 2.41
C PHE A 85 -7.79 5.65 1.52
N VAL A 86 -7.67 6.23 0.31
CA VAL A 86 -8.76 6.30 -0.66
C VAL A 86 -9.17 4.90 -1.11
N PHE A 87 -8.21 4.07 -1.50
CA PHE A 87 -8.51 2.71 -1.97
C PHE A 87 -9.10 1.85 -0.85
N GLY A 88 -8.57 1.92 0.37
CA GLY A 88 -9.11 1.21 1.53
C GLY A 88 -10.56 1.60 1.82
N ASN A 89 -10.84 2.91 1.84
CA ASN A 89 -12.17 3.42 2.14
C ASN A 89 -13.16 3.34 0.96
N ILE A 90 -12.72 3.02 -0.25
CA ILE A 90 -13.62 2.80 -1.39
C ILE A 90 -13.79 1.31 -1.68
N VAL A 91 -12.72 0.51 -1.55
CA VAL A 91 -12.69 -0.88 -2.00
C VAL A 91 -12.67 -1.86 -0.82
N TYR A 92 -11.81 -1.66 0.18
CA TYR A 92 -11.67 -2.62 1.28
C TYR A 92 -12.90 -2.68 2.20
N LEU A 93 -13.73 -1.63 2.24
CA LEU A 93 -15.01 -1.66 2.98
C LEU A 93 -15.97 -2.75 2.51
N PHE A 94 -15.87 -3.22 1.26
CA PHE A 94 -16.68 -4.32 0.75
C PHE A 94 -16.25 -5.69 1.27
N PHE A 95 -14.99 -5.84 1.66
CA PHE A 95 -14.40 -7.13 2.06
C PHE A 95 -14.05 -7.19 3.55
N GLY A 96 -13.89 -6.03 4.19
CA GLY A 96 -13.45 -5.89 5.56
C GLY A 96 -14.10 -4.73 6.29
N VAL A 97 -13.66 -4.54 7.54
CA VAL A 97 -13.99 -3.40 8.39
C VAL A 97 -12.70 -2.91 9.07
N PRO A 98 -12.49 -1.59 9.24
CA PRO A 98 -11.34 -1.09 9.98
C PRO A 98 -11.26 -1.71 11.38
N SER A 99 -10.07 -2.17 11.77
CA SER A 99 -9.86 -2.93 13.00
C SER A 99 -8.83 -2.25 13.88
N ARG A 100 -9.29 -1.66 14.98
CA ARG A 100 -8.38 -1.07 15.98
C ARG A 100 -7.42 -2.12 16.55
N ALA A 101 -7.91 -3.34 16.79
CA ALA A 101 -7.09 -4.44 17.31
C ALA A 101 -5.91 -4.79 16.39
N ASN A 102 -6.09 -4.69 15.07
CA ASN A 102 -5.03 -4.99 14.09
C ASN A 102 -4.18 -3.76 13.71
N SER A 103 -4.64 -2.56 14.05
CA SER A 103 -4.02 -1.30 13.61
C SER A 103 -3.20 -0.64 14.73
N ALA A 104 -3.63 -0.78 15.99
CA ALA A 104 -3.07 -0.04 17.11
C ALA A 104 -1.54 -0.25 17.25
N GLY A 105 -0.80 0.85 17.22
CA GLY A 105 0.67 0.86 17.30
C GLY A 105 1.41 0.22 16.12
N GLN A 106 0.71 -0.20 15.07
CA GLN A 106 1.33 -0.88 13.92
C GLN A 106 1.80 0.06 12.81
N CYS A 107 1.46 1.35 12.92
CA CYS A 107 1.74 2.39 11.93
C CYS A 107 1.09 2.12 10.57
N TRP A 108 -0.10 1.50 10.56
CA TRP A 108 -0.95 1.36 9.38
C TRP A 108 -2.41 1.22 9.80
N ILE A 109 -3.33 1.37 8.85
CA ILE A 109 -4.75 1.07 9.03
C ILE A 109 -4.98 -0.35 8.51
N SER A 110 -5.48 -1.25 9.36
CA SER A 110 -5.75 -2.63 8.99
C SER A 110 -7.25 -2.91 8.97
N TYR A 111 -7.72 -3.45 7.86
CA TYR A 111 -9.07 -3.96 7.70
C TYR A 111 -9.09 -5.44 8.08
N ARG A 112 -9.94 -5.80 9.05
CA ARG A 112 -10.26 -7.19 9.35
C ARG A 112 -11.30 -7.68 8.35
N ALA A 113 -11.09 -8.85 7.76
CA ALA A 113 -12.08 -9.47 6.88
C ALA A 113 -13.45 -9.64 7.55
N ARG A 114 -14.51 -9.55 6.74
CA ARG A 114 -15.89 -9.81 7.19
C ARG A 114 -16.22 -11.30 7.27
N GLY A 115 -15.58 -12.12 6.44
CA GLY A 115 -15.81 -13.56 6.35
C GLY A 115 -14.70 -14.40 6.96
N SER A 116 -14.87 -15.72 6.86
CA SER A 116 -13.89 -16.74 7.26
C SER A 116 -13.06 -17.30 6.10
N SER A 117 -13.30 -16.84 4.87
CA SER A 117 -12.56 -17.24 3.67
C SER A 117 -12.58 -16.11 2.63
N GLY A 118 -11.67 -16.18 1.65
CA GLY A 118 -11.59 -15.22 0.54
C GLY A 118 -10.72 -14.00 0.83
N PHE A 119 -11.01 -12.89 0.16
CA PHE A 119 -10.21 -11.66 0.22
C PHE A 119 -10.20 -11.07 1.64
N GLY A 120 -9.00 -10.78 2.15
CA GLY A 120 -8.76 -10.40 3.54
C GLY A 120 -8.59 -11.57 4.52
N VAL A 121 -8.76 -12.82 4.09
CA VAL A 121 -8.43 -14.01 4.89
C VAL A 121 -7.31 -14.80 4.24
N SER A 122 -7.51 -15.22 2.99
CA SER A 122 -6.54 -16.00 2.21
C SER A 122 -5.73 -15.13 1.23
N THR A 123 -6.19 -13.91 0.98
CA THR A 123 -5.53 -12.94 0.11
C THR A 123 -5.35 -11.66 0.88
N LEU A 124 -4.10 -11.34 1.18
CA LEU A 124 -3.69 -10.15 1.90
C LEU A 124 -3.24 -9.10 0.89
N GLN A 125 -3.39 -7.83 1.23
CA GLN A 125 -2.89 -6.76 0.39
C GLN A 125 -2.62 -5.51 1.22
N VAL A 126 -1.48 -4.87 0.94
CA VAL A 126 -1.11 -3.55 1.45
C VAL A 126 -1.05 -2.56 0.30
N LEU A 127 -1.69 -1.41 0.48
CA LEU A 127 -1.59 -0.26 -0.40
C LEU A 127 -1.26 0.96 0.46
N GLY A 128 -0.07 1.52 0.27
CA GLY A 128 0.41 2.63 1.09
C GLY A 128 0.46 2.27 2.57
N THR A 129 -0.32 3.00 3.39
CA THR A 129 -0.43 2.78 4.84
C THR A 129 -1.67 1.99 5.24
N VAL A 130 -2.33 1.32 4.29
CA VAL A 130 -3.58 0.59 4.53
C VAL A 130 -3.42 -0.85 4.10
N ASN A 131 -3.93 -1.79 4.89
CA ASN A 131 -3.96 -3.21 4.55
C ASN A 131 -5.31 -3.85 4.77
N ILE A 132 -5.50 -5.02 4.16
CA ILE A 132 -6.57 -5.94 4.50
C ILE A 132 -6.01 -7.33 4.79
N GLY A 133 -6.54 -7.91 5.88
CA GLY A 133 -6.28 -9.29 6.27
C GLY A 133 -5.09 -9.53 7.21
N GLY A 134 -4.53 -8.46 7.79
CA GLY A 134 -3.77 -8.56 9.03
C GLY A 134 -2.34 -8.03 8.95
N ALA A 135 -1.51 -8.47 9.91
CA ALA A 135 -0.19 -7.89 10.20
C ALA A 135 0.99 -8.82 9.88
N GLY A 136 0.87 -9.60 8.80
CA GLY A 136 1.94 -10.48 8.33
C GLY A 136 3.23 -9.70 8.05
N GLN A 137 4.38 -10.36 8.23
CA GLN A 137 5.67 -9.72 7.95
C GLN A 137 5.84 -9.39 6.46
N HIS A 138 5.23 -10.18 5.57
CA HIS A 138 5.17 -9.89 4.14
C HIS A 138 4.54 -8.52 3.88
N GLU A 139 3.35 -8.30 4.43
CA GLU A 139 2.63 -7.04 4.32
C GLU A 139 3.40 -5.86 4.95
N ARG A 140 4.09 -6.09 6.06
CA ARG A 140 4.97 -5.06 6.65
C ARG A 140 6.13 -4.68 5.75
N MET A 141 6.62 -5.60 4.91
CA MET A 141 7.63 -5.29 3.91
C MET A 141 7.06 -4.34 2.85
N HIS A 142 5.83 -4.54 2.39
CA HIS A 142 5.18 -3.58 1.47
C HIS A 142 4.99 -2.21 2.11
N LEU A 143 4.66 -2.13 3.40
CA LEU A 143 4.62 -0.85 4.12
C LEU A 143 6.01 -0.20 4.23
N LEU A 144 7.07 -0.98 4.39
CA LEU A 144 8.44 -0.45 4.38
C LEU A 144 8.82 0.05 2.98
N GLN A 145 8.46 -0.71 1.94
CA GLN A 145 8.70 -0.36 0.55
C GLN A 145 8.02 0.96 0.17
N THR A 146 6.76 1.15 0.55
CA THR A 146 6.03 2.40 0.29
C THR A 146 6.73 3.59 0.94
N ARG A 147 7.18 3.45 2.18
CA ARG A 147 7.93 4.50 2.90
C ARG A 147 9.32 4.75 2.34
N ALA A 148 10.05 3.70 1.96
CA ALA A 148 11.41 3.83 1.45
C ALA A 148 11.41 4.54 0.09
N PHE A 149 10.50 4.15 -0.81
CA PHE A 149 10.43 4.71 -2.16
C PHE A 149 9.58 5.99 -2.24
N GLY A 150 8.79 6.29 -1.21
CA GLY A 150 8.00 7.52 -1.11
C GLY A 150 7.18 7.76 -2.37
N PRO A 151 7.23 8.96 -3.00
CA PRO A 151 6.41 9.27 -4.16
C PRO A 151 6.67 8.36 -5.38
N LEU A 152 7.82 7.69 -5.43
CA LEU A 152 8.21 6.82 -6.55
C LEU A 152 7.68 5.39 -6.41
N TYR A 153 7.15 4.98 -5.25
CA TYR A 153 6.67 3.62 -5.04
C TYR A 153 5.60 3.22 -6.07
N LEU A 154 4.50 3.98 -6.15
CA LEU A 154 3.39 3.67 -7.06
C LEU A 154 3.80 3.74 -8.54
N PRO A 155 4.54 4.77 -9.02
CA PRO A 155 5.07 4.79 -10.39
C PRO A 155 5.92 3.57 -10.74
N ILE A 156 6.87 3.19 -9.86
CA ILE A 156 7.73 2.02 -10.10
C ILE A 156 6.90 0.73 -10.08
N PHE A 157 5.97 0.60 -9.14
CA PHE A 157 5.09 -0.56 -9.03
C PHE A 157 4.26 -0.73 -10.31
N ALA A 158 3.63 0.34 -10.78
CA ALA A 158 2.83 0.35 -12.00
C ALA A 158 3.68 0.05 -13.26
N ALA A 159 4.84 0.72 -13.40
CA ALA A 159 5.74 0.47 -14.52
C ALA A 159 6.21 -0.99 -14.56
N ASN A 160 6.53 -1.56 -13.41
CA ASN A 160 6.94 -2.95 -13.32
C ASN A 160 5.80 -3.93 -13.65
N TYR A 161 4.57 -3.63 -13.25
CA TYR A 161 3.38 -4.36 -13.70
C TYR A 161 3.21 -4.34 -15.21
N VAL A 162 3.37 -3.17 -15.84
CA VAL A 162 3.27 -3.02 -17.30
C VAL A 162 4.34 -3.86 -18.00
N VAL A 163 5.61 -3.75 -17.56
CA VAL A 163 6.72 -4.55 -18.12
C VAL A 163 6.45 -6.05 -17.99
N ASN A 164 6.07 -6.52 -16.80
CA ASN A 164 5.78 -7.94 -16.57
C ASN A 164 4.57 -8.42 -17.39
N PHE A 165 3.54 -7.58 -17.53
CA PHE A 165 2.40 -7.88 -18.39
C PHE A 165 2.82 -8.03 -19.86
N LEU A 166 3.61 -7.10 -20.39
CA LEU A 166 4.13 -7.17 -21.76
C LEU A 166 4.99 -8.41 -21.97
N ILE A 167 5.88 -8.75 -21.03
CA ILE A 167 6.68 -9.98 -21.08
C ILE A 167 5.77 -11.22 -21.13
N GLN A 168 4.76 -11.29 -20.25
CA GLN A 168 3.83 -12.42 -20.19
C GLN A 168 3.05 -12.56 -21.52
N VAL A 169 2.55 -11.45 -22.07
CA VAL A 169 1.83 -11.42 -23.35
C VAL A 169 2.74 -11.87 -24.49
N VAL A 170 3.92 -11.24 -24.65
CA VAL A 170 4.86 -11.58 -25.73
C VAL A 170 5.29 -13.04 -25.62
N TRP A 171 5.65 -13.53 -24.43
CA TRP A 171 5.99 -14.93 -24.21
C TRP A 171 4.86 -15.86 -24.63
N THR A 172 3.62 -15.58 -24.18
CA THR A 172 2.46 -16.42 -24.43
C THR A 172 2.14 -16.54 -25.90
N PHE A 173 2.26 -15.46 -26.68
CA PHE A 173 1.98 -15.47 -28.11
C PHE A 173 3.17 -15.86 -28.99
N THR A 174 4.37 -16.03 -28.43
CA THR A 174 5.57 -16.43 -29.17
C THR A 174 6.07 -17.80 -28.72
N VAL A 175 7.16 -17.84 -27.95
CA VAL A 175 7.86 -19.04 -27.52
C VAL A 175 6.95 -19.94 -26.68
N GLY A 176 6.21 -19.36 -25.75
CA GLY A 176 5.27 -20.08 -24.90
C GLY A 176 4.16 -20.77 -25.68
N GLY A 177 3.53 -20.05 -26.61
CA GLY A 177 2.51 -20.58 -27.51
C GLY A 177 3.03 -21.72 -28.38
N LEU A 178 4.21 -21.56 -28.98
CA LEU A 178 4.84 -22.60 -29.79
C LEU A 178 5.16 -23.86 -28.96
N LEU A 179 5.77 -23.70 -27.79
CA LEU A 179 6.08 -24.83 -26.90
C LEU A 179 4.83 -25.57 -26.41
N TRP A 180 3.74 -24.85 -26.20
CA TRP A 180 2.45 -25.45 -25.87
C TRP A 180 1.85 -26.23 -27.03
N LEU A 181 1.85 -25.67 -28.25
CA LEU A 181 1.39 -26.35 -29.47
C LEU A 181 2.20 -27.63 -29.76
N LEU A 182 3.52 -27.58 -29.52
CA LEU A 182 4.42 -28.73 -29.64
C LEU A 182 4.31 -29.71 -28.46
N LYS A 183 3.39 -29.49 -27.51
CA LYS A 183 3.17 -30.32 -26.31
C LYS A 183 4.41 -30.44 -25.40
N VAL A 184 5.36 -29.52 -25.50
CA VAL A 184 6.54 -29.43 -24.62
C VAL A 184 6.16 -28.81 -23.27
N ARG A 185 5.15 -27.94 -23.26
CA ARG A 185 4.59 -27.33 -22.04
C ARG A 185 3.08 -27.57 -21.96
N THR A 186 2.57 -27.63 -20.73
CA THR A 186 1.13 -27.77 -20.46
C THR A 186 0.34 -26.46 -20.60
N LYS A 187 1.02 -25.32 -20.55
CA LYS A 187 0.44 -23.98 -20.66
C LYS A 187 1.35 -23.06 -21.49
N PRO A 188 0.77 -22.12 -22.26
CA PRO A 188 1.55 -21.20 -23.07
C PRO A 188 2.17 -20.04 -22.27
N TYR A 189 1.64 -19.72 -21.08
CA TYR A 189 2.08 -18.61 -20.24
C TYR A 189 2.98 -19.05 -19.07
N PHE A 190 3.71 -18.13 -18.44
CA PHE A 190 4.46 -18.44 -17.21
C PHE A 190 3.51 -18.68 -16.04
N SER A 191 3.65 -19.83 -15.38
CA SER A 191 2.89 -20.12 -14.16
C SER A 191 3.60 -19.50 -12.96
N PRO A 192 2.87 -18.88 -12.02
CA PRO A 192 3.46 -18.48 -10.75
C PRO A 192 3.94 -19.68 -9.95
N PRO A 193 4.87 -19.50 -8.99
CA PRO A 193 5.14 -20.52 -7.98
C PRO A 193 3.94 -20.71 -7.06
N SER A 194 3.90 -21.84 -6.35
CA SER A 194 2.80 -22.23 -5.46
C SER A 194 2.53 -21.25 -4.32
N ARG A 195 3.53 -20.43 -3.95
CA ARG A 195 3.42 -19.40 -2.91
C ARG A 195 2.77 -18.10 -3.36
N SER A 196 2.49 -17.91 -4.66
CA SER A 196 1.83 -16.71 -5.16
C SER A 196 0.34 -16.70 -4.77
N VAL A 197 -0.13 -15.58 -4.23
CA VAL A 197 -1.56 -15.38 -3.92
C VAL A 197 -2.44 -15.16 -5.15
N VAL A 198 -1.83 -14.78 -6.28
CA VAL A 198 -2.51 -14.67 -7.59
C VAL A 198 -2.13 -15.88 -8.45
N SER A 199 -3.12 -16.48 -9.11
CA SER A 199 -2.95 -17.66 -9.95
C SER A 199 -3.23 -17.37 -11.44
N GLY A 200 -3.13 -18.41 -12.28
CA GLY A 200 -3.44 -18.31 -13.71
C GLY A 200 -2.47 -17.42 -14.49
N PHE A 201 -2.98 -16.77 -15.53
CA PHE A 201 -2.19 -15.93 -16.44
C PHE A 201 -1.56 -14.74 -15.72
N PHE A 202 -2.29 -14.11 -14.79
CA PHE A 202 -1.83 -12.94 -14.04
C PHE A 202 -0.92 -13.28 -12.86
N GLY A 203 -0.91 -14.54 -12.43
CA GLY A 203 -0.15 -14.94 -11.25
C GLY A 203 1.35 -14.68 -11.37
N TRP A 204 1.96 -14.99 -12.51
CA TRP A 204 3.38 -14.70 -12.72
C TRP A 204 3.65 -13.20 -12.82
N ILE A 205 2.74 -12.42 -13.42
CA ILE A 205 2.87 -10.96 -13.54
C ILE A 205 2.94 -10.32 -12.15
N TYR A 206 2.03 -10.74 -11.27
CA TYR A 206 2.01 -10.36 -9.86
C TYR A 206 3.29 -10.78 -9.17
N TYR A 207 3.60 -12.07 -9.17
CA TYR A 207 4.71 -12.63 -8.40
C TYR A 207 6.08 -12.09 -8.84
N ALA A 208 6.27 -11.86 -10.14
CA ALA A 208 7.50 -11.31 -10.69
C ALA A 208 7.62 -9.79 -10.48
N ASN A 209 6.66 -9.15 -9.80
CA ASN A 209 6.80 -7.74 -9.49
C ASN A 209 8.02 -7.51 -8.58
N LEU A 210 8.81 -6.48 -8.84
CA LEU A 210 10.03 -6.17 -8.08
C LEU A 210 9.78 -6.15 -6.57
N PHE A 211 8.66 -5.56 -6.15
CA PHE A 211 8.30 -5.42 -4.74
C PHE A 211 7.84 -6.73 -4.12
N GLU A 212 7.12 -7.56 -4.87
CA GLU A 212 6.76 -8.93 -4.48
C GLU A 212 8.00 -9.81 -4.35
N LEU A 213 8.89 -9.79 -5.35
CA LEU A 213 10.15 -10.53 -5.33
C LEU A 213 11.00 -10.14 -4.13
N TRP A 214 11.08 -8.84 -3.81
CA TRP A 214 11.78 -8.38 -2.61
C TRP A 214 11.10 -8.86 -1.32
N ALA A 215 9.77 -8.78 -1.22
CA ALA A 215 9.02 -9.27 -0.06
C ALA A 215 9.27 -10.77 0.17
N TYR A 216 9.13 -11.60 -0.87
CA TYR A 216 9.40 -13.03 -0.78
C TYR A 216 10.89 -13.36 -0.51
N ALA A 217 11.83 -12.58 -1.03
CA ALA A 217 13.26 -12.79 -0.82
C ALA A 217 13.69 -12.43 0.62
N SER A 218 12.95 -11.55 1.30
CA SER A 218 13.23 -11.15 2.68
C SER A 218 12.87 -12.20 3.73
N GLY A 219 12.50 -13.42 3.32
CA GLY A 219 12.14 -14.53 4.21
C GLY A 219 10.72 -14.44 4.78
N ASN A 220 9.88 -13.57 4.21
CA ASN A 220 8.50 -13.34 4.63
C ASN A 220 7.54 -13.84 3.54
N PRO A 221 7.18 -15.13 3.51
CA PRO A 221 6.16 -15.64 2.62
C PRO A 221 4.76 -15.10 2.97
#